data_AF-A0A7X4JEQ0-F1
#
_entry.id   AF-A0A7X4JEQ0-F1
#
_cell.length_a   1.000
_cell.length_b   1.000
_cell.length_c   1.000
_cell.angle_alpha   90.00
_cell.angle_beta   90.00
_cell.angle_gamma   90.00
#
_symmetry.space_group_name_H-M   'P 1'
#
loop_
_entity.id
_entity.type
_entity.pdbx_description
1 polymer ?
#
loop_
_entity_poly.entity_id
_entity_poly.type
_entity_poly.pdbx_seq_one_letter_code
_entity_poly.pdbx_strand_id
1 'polypeptide(L)'
;MIHSTENVIRHNVGLPNLAEELKNDSHACRVMGVSRDTFYHYRQAVENGGVEALLDQSRRKPNPKNWVDPVIEEKVLEYALEQPAHGQVRASNELRKRGVFVSPSGIRGVWLSIGLQTFKLRLKALEAMAAAEGLVYTEAQIAALEKREQGRFLCFCRPSLANGSPPP
;
A
#
# COMPACT_ATOMS: atom_id res chain seq x y z
N MET A 1 -2.99 12.56 19.40
CA MET A 1 -1.64 12.10 19.05
C MET A 1 -1.51 12.05 17.52
N ILE A 2 -1.43 13.22 16.87
CA ILE A 2 -1.07 13.42 15.45
C ILE A 2 -0.41 14.80 15.39
N HIS A 3 0.93 14.88 15.52
CA HIS A 3 1.68 16.15 15.43
C HIS A 3 2.86 16.04 14.45
N SER A 4 2.88 15.02 13.59
CA SER A 4 4.04 14.69 12.77
C SER A 4 4.17 15.63 11.57
N THR A 5 3.06 15.94 10.89
CA THR A 5 3.08 16.74 9.66
C THR A 5 3.24 18.24 9.96
N GLU A 6 2.52 18.75 10.96
CA GLU A 6 2.57 20.16 11.37
C GLU A 6 3.95 20.60 11.88
N ASN A 7 4.65 19.73 12.60
CA ASN A 7 6.01 19.99 13.07
C ASN A 7 7.02 19.99 11.90
N VAL A 8 6.84 19.09 10.93
CA VAL A 8 7.67 19.03 9.73
C VAL A 8 7.43 20.26 8.84
N ILE A 9 6.17 20.70 8.69
CA ILE A 9 5.81 21.92 7.96
C ILE A 9 6.48 23.13 8.61
N ARG A 10 6.33 23.31 9.93
CA ARG A 10 6.94 24.43 10.65
C ARG A 10 8.46 24.45 10.55
N HIS A 11 9.09 23.28 10.67
CA HIS A 11 10.54 23.19 10.61
C HIS A 11 11.09 23.43 9.19
N ASN A 12 10.51 22.79 8.18
CA ASN A 12 11.02 22.85 6.81
C ASN A 12 10.74 24.20 6.15
N VAL A 13 9.54 24.75 6.35
CA VAL A 13 9.13 26.05 5.79
C VAL A 13 9.64 27.21 6.64
N GLY A 14 9.77 27.02 7.96
CA GLY A 14 10.25 28.07 8.85
C GLY A 14 11.72 28.47 8.63
N LEU A 15 12.57 27.55 8.17
CA LEU A 15 13.98 27.84 7.93
C LEU A 15 14.22 28.82 6.76
N PRO A 16 13.66 28.62 5.54
CA PRO A 16 13.72 29.60 4.47
C PRO A 16 13.14 30.96 4.85
N ASN A 17 11.97 31.00 5.50
CA ASN A 17 11.33 32.24 5.91
C ASN A 17 12.20 33.03 6.91
N LEU A 18 12.79 32.33 7.89
CA LEU A 18 13.68 32.94 8.86
C LEU A 18 14.97 33.49 8.22
N ALA A 19 15.49 32.82 7.19
CA ALA A 19 16.64 33.30 6.44
C ALA A 19 16.33 34.59 5.67
N GLU A 20 15.13 34.71 5.09
CA GLU A 20 14.65 35.94 4.42
C GLU A 20 14.48 37.10 5.39
N GLU A 21 13.85 36.87 6.55
CA GLU A 21 13.66 37.90 7.58
C GLU A 21 14.99 38.43 8.12
N LEU A 22 15.94 37.55 8.39
CA LEU A 22 17.25 37.91 8.95
C LEU A 22 18.25 38.37 7.90
N LYS A 23 17.98 38.16 6.61
CA LYS A 23 18.92 38.33 5.48
C LYS A 23 20.29 37.68 5.76
N ASN A 24 20.31 36.59 6.53
CA ASN A 24 21.52 35.90 6.96
C ASN A 24 21.28 34.40 7.20
N ASP A 25 21.61 33.62 6.17
CA ASP A 25 21.42 32.17 6.11
C ASP A 25 22.16 31.43 7.25
N SER A 26 23.37 31.88 7.60
CA SER A 26 24.18 31.23 8.64
C SER A 26 23.61 31.46 10.04
N HIS A 27 23.02 32.63 10.27
CA HIS A 27 22.36 32.96 11.53
C HIS A 27 21.04 32.18 11.65
N ALA A 28 20.23 32.13 10.59
CA ALA A 28 18.99 31.33 10.55
C ALA A 28 19.26 29.84 10.81
N CYS A 29 20.29 29.26 10.19
CA CYS A 29 20.71 27.88 10.43
C CYS A 29 21.09 27.61 11.89
N ARG A 30 21.81 28.55 12.53
CA ARG A 30 22.21 28.43 13.95
C ARG A 30 21.01 28.50 14.90
N VAL A 31 20.06 29.39 14.62
CA VAL A 31 18.83 29.56 15.42
C VAL A 31 17.95 28.32 15.34
N MET A 32 17.81 27.73 14.15
CA MET A 32 17.00 26.53 13.91
C MET A 32 17.71 25.21 14.27
N GLY A 33 19.03 25.24 14.54
CA GLY A 33 19.82 24.05 14.83
C GLY A 33 20.03 23.13 13.61
N VAL A 34 20.02 23.70 12.39
CA VAL A 34 20.11 22.97 11.12
C VAL A 34 21.46 23.22 10.46
N SER A 35 22.01 22.22 9.76
CA SER A 35 23.26 22.39 9.01
C SER A 35 23.07 23.30 7.79
N ARG A 36 24.11 24.06 7.44
CA ARG A 36 24.09 24.89 6.22
C ARG A 36 23.82 24.06 4.96
N ASP A 37 24.32 22.82 4.90
CA ASP A 37 24.06 21.92 3.77
C ASP A 37 22.57 21.61 3.61
N THR A 38 21.86 21.40 4.74
CA THR A 38 20.41 21.15 4.73
C THR A 38 19.63 22.38 4.25
N PHE A 39 20.07 23.59 4.61
CA PHE A 39 19.49 24.82 4.11
C PHE A 39 19.61 24.93 2.59
N TYR A 40 20.78 24.65 2.02
CA TYR A 40 20.94 24.67 0.56
C TYR A 40 20.13 23.59 -0.15
N HIS A 41 19.97 22.41 0.45
CA HIS A 41 19.05 21.39 -0.06
C HIS A 41 17.59 21.87 -0.08
N TYR A 42 17.15 22.57 0.98
CA TYR A 42 15.80 23.12 1.03
C TYR A 42 15.62 24.26 0.02
N ARG A 43 16.61 25.16 -0.10
CA ARG A 43 16.57 26.23 -1.08
C ARG A 43 16.47 25.68 -2.51
N GLN A 44 17.28 24.68 -2.83
CA GLN A 44 17.23 24.01 -4.13
C GLN A 44 15.88 23.30 -4.36
N ALA A 45 15.27 22.71 -3.32
CA ALA A 45 13.95 22.10 -3.45
C ALA A 45 12.86 23.16 -3.72
N VAL A 46 12.91 24.31 -3.05
CA VAL A 46 11.99 25.44 -3.27
C VAL A 46 12.17 26.04 -4.66
N GLU A 47 13.41 26.24 -5.10
CA GLU A 47 13.74 26.75 -6.45
C GLU A 47 13.18 25.83 -7.54
N ASN A 48 13.21 24.51 -7.34
CA ASN A 48 12.78 23.52 -8.34
C ASN A 48 11.28 23.19 -8.31
N GLY A 49 10.61 23.33 -7.17
CA GLY A 49 9.23 22.82 -7.00
C GLY A 49 8.40 23.54 -5.96
N GLY A 50 8.78 24.76 -5.57
CA GLY A 50 8.05 25.58 -4.62
C GLY A 50 8.11 25.06 -3.19
N VAL A 51 7.30 25.67 -2.32
CA VAL A 51 7.24 25.29 -0.89
C VAL A 51 6.69 23.86 -0.73
N GLU A 52 5.86 23.42 -1.68
CA GLU A 52 5.28 22.08 -1.75
C GLU A 52 6.36 21.00 -1.88
N ALA A 53 7.49 21.28 -2.52
CA ALA A 53 8.61 20.35 -2.64
C ALA A 53 9.30 20.02 -1.30
N LEU A 54 9.15 20.89 -0.28
CA LEU A 54 9.61 20.64 1.08
C LEU A 54 8.66 19.73 1.88
N LEU A 55 7.42 19.58 1.39
CA LEU A 55 6.37 18.76 1.99
C LEU A 55 6.35 17.36 1.37
N ASP A 56 6.50 17.26 0.05
CA ASP A 56 6.41 16.00 -0.69
C ASP A 56 7.77 15.30 -0.89
N GLN A 57 8.54 15.16 0.19
CA GLN A 57 9.69 14.25 0.22
C GLN A 57 9.26 12.87 0.72
N SER A 58 8.44 12.18 -0.08
CA SER A 58 8.23 10.75 0.12
C SER A 58 9.61 10.05 0.02
N ARG A 59 10.11 9.53 1.15
CA ARG A 59 11.46 8.94 1.26
C ARG A 59 11.65 7.67 0.41
N ARG A 60 10.57 7.09 -0.11
CA ARG A 60 10.59 5.83 -0.85
C ARG A 60 9.68 5.93 -2.07
N LYS A 61 10.28 6.20 -3.22
CA LYS A 61 9.63 6.02 -4.52
C LYS A 61 9.74 4.55 -4.94
N PRO A 62 8.67 3.91 -5.42
CA PRO A 62 8.78 2.59 -6.04
C PRO A 62 9.81 2.63 -7.18
N ASN A 63 10.73 1.68 -7.21
CA ASN A 63 11.71 1.56 -8.29
C ASN A 63 11.06 0.82 -9.48
N PRO A 64 10.94 1.43 -10.67
CA PRO A 64 10.35 0.77 -11.83
C PRO A 64 11.06 -0.54 -12.23
N LYS A 65 12.36 -0.66 -11.93
CA LYS A 65 13.13 -1.90 -12.18
C LYS A 65 12.65 -3.10 -11.35
N ASN A 66 11.90 -2.84 -10.27
CA ASN A 66 11.33 -3.88 -9.43
C ASN A 66 9.89 -4.24 -9.84
N TRP A 67 9.37 -3.63 -10.92
CA TRP A 67 8.05 -3.98 -11.44
C TRP A 67 8.12 -5.29 -12.18
N VAL A 68 7.02 -6.03 -12.06
CA VAL A 68 6.84 -7.26 -12.81
C VAL A 68 6.50 -6.84 -14.24
N ASP A 69 6.88 -7.63 -15.23
CA ASP A 69 6.54 -7.35 -16.62
C ASP A 69 5.02 -7.14 -16.75
N PRO A 70 4.54 -6.07 -17.41
CA PRO A 70 3.12 -5.79 -17.54
C PRO A 70 2.29 -6.98 -18.05
N VAL A 71 2.85 -7.81 -18.94
CA VAL A 71 2.19 -9.01 -19.47
C VAL A 71 1.97 -10.04 -18.36
N ILE A 72 2.95 -10.18 -17.47
CA ILE A 72 2.86 -11.08 -16.33
C ILE A 72 1.89 -10.51 -15.29
N GLU A 73 1.88 -9.21 -15.06
CA GLU A 73 0.93 -8.55 -14.15
C GLU A 73 -0.52 -8.78 -14.58
N GLU A 74 -0.81 -8.67 -15.88
CA GLU A 74 -2.12 -8.95 -16.45
C GLU A 74 -2.54 -10.41 -16.19
N LYS A 75 -1.65 -11.38 -16.43
CA LYS A 75 -1.93 -12.80 -16.15
C LYS A 75 -2.16 -13.09 -14.66
N VAL A 76 -1.45 -12.40 -13.77
CA VAL A 76 -1.64 -12.49 -12.32
C VAL A 76 -3.01 -11.90 -11.92
N LEU A 77 -3.43 -10.82 -12.57
CA LEU A 77 -4.71 -10.17 -12.34
C LEU A 77 -5.88 -11.05 -12.81
N GLU A 78 -5.84 -11.53 -14.06
CA GLU A 78 -6.82 -12.47 -14.63
C GLU A 78 -7.02 -13.65 -13.67
N TYR A 79 -5.93 -14.28 -13.26
CA TYR A 79 -5.98 -15.42 -12.35
C TYR A 79 -6.58 -15.07 -10.98
N ALA A 80 -6.32 -13.87 -10.46
CA ALA A 80 -6.86 -13.42 -9.17
C ALA A 80 -8.39 -13.26 -9.21
N LEU A 81 -8.96 -12.95 -10.38
CA LEU A 81 -10.40 -12.82 -10.61
C LEU A 81 -11.06 -14.16 -10.92
N GLU A 82 -10.37 -15.05 -11.64
CA GLU A 82 -10.82 -16.44 -11.86
C GLU A 82 -10.91 -17.21 -10.53
N GLN A 83 -9.89 -17.09 -9.69
CA GLN A 83 -9.71 -17.89 -8.48
C GLN A 83 -9.40 -17.02 -7.25
N PRO A 84 -10.36 -16.21 -6.78
CA PRO A 84 -10.12 -15.27 -5.67
C PRO A 84 -9.77 -16.00 -4.36
N ALA A 85 -10.21 -17.26 -4.18
CA ALA A 85 -9.93 -18.03 -2.97
C ALA A 85 -8.47 -18.48 -2.83
N HIS A 86 -7.69 -18.50 -3.92
CA HIS A 86 -6.33 -19.02 -3.91
C HIS A 86 -5.34 -18.02 -3.31
N GLY A 87 -4.48 -18.47 -2.39
CA GLY A 87 -3.40 -17.64 -1.84
C GLY A 87 -2.22 -17.48 -2.80
N GLN A 88 -1.28 -16.60 -2.47
CA GLN A 88 -0.10 -16.28 -3.29
C GLN A 88 0.74 -17.50 -3.71
N VAL A 89 0.88 -18.50 -2.83
CA VAL A 89 1.63 -19.75 -3.13
C VAL A 89 0.88 -20.60 -4.15
N ARG A 90 -0.44 -20.77 -3.98
CA ARG A 90 -1.26 -21.55 -4.91
C ARG A 90 -1.38 -20.87 -6.26
N ALA A 91 -1.52 -19.54 -6.27
CA ALA A 91 -1.48 -18.74 -7.49
C ALA A 91 -0.18 -18.91 -8.27
N SER A 92 0.97 -18.86 -7.58
CA SER A 92 2.29 -19.09 -8.21
C SER A 92 2.39 -20.46 -8.86
N ASN A 93 1.91 -21.51 -8.19
CA ASN A 93 1.97 -22.87 -8.72
C ASN A 93 1.06 -23.05 -9.95
N GLU A 94 -0.16 -22.52 -9.93
CA GLU A 94 -1.07 -22.61 -11.07
C GLU A 94 -0.58 -21.77 -12.26
N LEU A 95 -0.05 -20.57 -12.02
CA LEU A 95 0.57 -19.76 -13.07
C LEU A 95 1.78 -20.45 -13.69
N ARG A 96 2.59 -21.15 -12.88
CA ARG A 96 3.71 -21.95 -13.38
C ARG A 96 3.24 -23.06 -14.33
N LYS A 97 2.09 -23.69 -14.06
CA LYS A 97 1.49 -24.68 -14.98
C LYS A 97 1.02 -24.04 -16.29
N ARG A 98 0.63 -22.76 -16.26
CA ARG A 98 0.26 -21.96 -17.44
C ARG A 98 1.48 -21.37 -18.18
N GLY A 99 2.70 -21.73 -17.78
CA GLY A 99 3.95 -21.24 -18.38
C GLY A 99 4.42 -19.87 -17.86
N VAL A 100 3.75 -19.30 -16.85
CA VAL A 100 4.08 -18.00 -16.27
C VAL A 100 4.86 -18.20 -14.97
N PHE A 101 6.14 -17.82 -14.97
CA PHE A 101 7.04 -18.04 -13.84
C PHE A 101 7.12 -16.80 -12.95
N VAL A 102 6.35 -16.80 -11.86
CA VAL A 102 6.37 -15.72 -10.85
C VAL A 102 6.48 -16.31 -9.46
N SER A 103 7.32 -15.72 -8.62
CA SER A 103 7.43 -16.11 -7.21
C SER A 103 6.18 -15.72 -6.42
N PRO A 104 5.83 -16.44 -5.33
CA PRO A 104 4.71 -16.06 -4.47
C PRO A 104 4.84 -14.63 -3.91
N SER A 105 6.08 -14.18 -3.64
CA SER A 105 6.36 -12.81 -3.19
C SER A 105 6.13 -11.78 -4.30
N GLY A 106 6.46 -12.11 -5.54
CA GLY A 106 6.17 -11.27 -6.72
C GLY A 106 4.66 -11.07 -6.90
N ILE A 107 3.88 -12.15 -6.81
CA ILE A 107 2.41 -12.09 -6.86
C ILE A 107 1.86 -11.18 -5.77
N ARG A 108 2.37 -11.31 -4.53
CA ARG A 108 1.96 -10.41 -3.43
C ARG A 108 2.30 -8.96 -3.73
N GLY A 109 3.45 -8.68 -4.35
CA GLY A 109 3.84 -7.34 -4.80
C GLY A 109 2.83 -6.75 -5.79
N VAL A 110 2.47 -7.52 -6.81
CA VAL A 110 1.47 -7.14 -7.83
C VAL A 110 0.08 -6.91 -7.18
N TRP A 111 -0.32 -7.77 -6.25
CA TRP A 111 -1.58 -7.55 -5.53
C TRP A 111 -1.56 -6.31 -4.65
N LEU A 112 -0.41 -5.92 -4.10
CA LEU A 112 -0.29 -4.70 -3.31
C LEU A 112 -0.33 -3.43 -4.15
N SER A 113 0.24 -3.45 -5.36
CA SER A 113 0.19 -2.29 -6.27
C SER A 113 -1.24 -2.03 -6.79
N ILE A 114 -2.01 -3.09 -7.03
CA ILE A 114 -3.37 -3.01 -7.59
C ILE A 114 -4.45 -2.93 -6.49
N GLY A 115 -4.12 -3.29 -5.23
CA GLY A 115 -5.08 -3.27 -4.11
C GLY A 115 -5.93 -4.54 -3.99
N LEU A 116 -5.39 -5.70 -4.38
CA LEU A 116 -6.02 -7.03 -4.33
C LEU A 116 -5.39 -7.96 -3.28
N GLN A 117 -4.72 -7.40 -2.28
CA GLN A 117 -3.91 -8.13 -1.31
C GLN A 117 -4.69 -9.06 -0.38
N THR A 118 -5.99 -8.82 -0.18
CA THR A 118 -6.85 -9.67 0.65
C THR A 118 -7.90 -10.38 -0.18
N PHE A 119 -8.39 -11.51 0.35
CA PHE A 119 -9.52 -12.23 -0.24
C PHE A 119 -10.77 -11.34 -0.40
N LYS A 120 -11.06 -10.50 0.61
CA LYS A 120 -12.19 -9.57 0.59
C LYS A 120 -12.08 -8.56 -0.55
N LEU A 121 -10.89 -8.03 -0.79
CA LEU A 121 -10.65 -7.07 -1.87
C LEU A 121 -10.77 -7.73 -3.25
N ARG A 122 -10.28 -8.98 -3.38
CA ARG A 122 -10.44 -9.77 -4.62
C ARG A 122 -11.90 -10.07 -4.93
N LEU A 123 -12.69 -10.43 -3.92
CA LEU A 123 -14.15 -10.59 -4.10
C LEU A 123 -14.85 -9.29 -4.48
N LYS A 124 -14.49 -8.16 -3.85
CA LYS A 124 -15.05 -6.86 -4.21
C LYS A 124 -14.73 -6.48 -5.65
N ALA A 125 -13.50 -6.75 -6.10
CA ALA A 125 -13.10 -6.52 -7.49
C ALA A 125 -13.88 -7.41 -8.46
N LEU A 126 -14.11 -8.68 -8.09
CA LEU A 126 -14.94 -9.59 -8.87
C LEU A 126 -16.40 -9.12 -8.96
N GLU A 127 -17.01 -8.70 -7.84
CA GLU A 127 -18.37 -8.16 -7.82
C GLU A 127 -18.49 -6.89 -8.68
N ALA A 128 -17.48 -6.01 -8.64
CA ALA A 128 -17.44 -4.81 -9.47
C ALA A 128 -17.35 -5.15 -10.97
N MET A 129 -16.53 -6.14 -11.34
CA MET A 129 -16.42 -6.61 -12.72
C MET A 129 -17.73 -7.27 -13.20
N ALA A 130 -18.34 -8.11 -12.37
CA ALA A 130 -19.62 -8.75 -12.68
C ALA A 130 -20.77 -7.73 -12.83
N ALA A 131 -20.79 -6.67 -12.00
CA ALA A 131 -21.77 -5.59 -12.13
C ALA A 131 -21.58 -4.75 -13.40
N ALA A 132 -20.34 -4.59 -13.88
CA ALA A 132 -20.04 -3.84 -15.09
C ALA A 132 -20.34 -4.63 -16.37
N GLU A 133 -19.98 -5.91 -16.41
CA GLU A 133 -20.07 -6.74 -17.62
C GLU A 133 -21.31 -7.65 -17.66
N GLY A 134 -22.07 -7.76 -16.57
CA GLY A 134 -23.22 -8.65 -16.49
C GLY A 134 -22.85 -10.13 -16.59
N LEU A 135 -21.64 -10.48 -16.14
CA LEU A 135 -21.07 -11.83 -16.25
C LEU A 135 -21.81 -12.86 -15.39
N VAL A 136 -21.93 -14.07 -15.93
CA VAL A 136 -22.29 -15.27 -15.15
C VAL A 136 -21.06 -15.74 -14.39
N TYR A 137 -21.19 -15.89 -13.07
CA TYR A 137 -20.10 -16.38 -12.22
C TYR A 137 -19.74 -17.83 -12.57
N THR A 138 -18.44 -18.14 -12.57
CA THR A 138 -17.96 -19.53 -12.67
C THR A 138 -18.16 -20.27 -11.34
N GLU A 139 -18.21 -21.61 -11.37
CA GLU A 139 -18.38 -22.44 -10.16
C GLU A 139 -17.36 -22.10 -9.06
N ALA A 140 -16.12 -21.82 -9.45
CA ALA A 140 -15.06 -21.43 -8.53
C ALA A 140 -15.30 -20.06 -7.87
N GLN A 141 -15.90 -19.13 -8.61
CA GLN A 141 -16.29 -17.82 -8.10
C GLN A 141 -17.48 -17.91 -7.15
N ILE A 142 -18.46 -18.76 -7.46
CA ILE A 142 -19.60 -19.05 -6.57
C ILE A 142 -19.10 -19.66 -5.26
N ALA A 143 -18.24 -20.69 -5.32
CA ALA A 143 -17.65 -21.29 -4.12
C ALA A 143 -16.86 -20.28 -3.27
N ALA A 144 -16.23 -19.29 -3.90
CA ALA A 144 -15.55 -18.21 -3.19
C ALA A 144 -16.53 -17.25 -2.50
N LEU A 145 -17.66 -16.94 -3.13
CA LEU A 145 -18.74 -16.14 -2.51
C LEU A 145 -19.35 -16.87 -1.32
N GLU A 146 -19.62 -18.17 -1.43
CA GLU A 146 -20.11 -19.01 -0.32
C GLU A 146 -19.13 -19.02 0.86
N LYS A 147 -17.82 -19.11 0.58
CA LYS A 147 -16.78 -19.08 1.61
C LYS A 147 -16.73 -17.75 2.38
N ARG A 148 -17.09 -16.63 1.74
CA ARG A 148 -17.26 -15.34 2.42
C ARG A 148 -18.41 -15.39 3.42
N GLU A 149 -19.53 -15.99 3.04
CA GLU A 149 -20.71 -16.11 3.90
C GLU A 149 -20.44 -17.01 5.10
N GLN A 150 -19.77 -18.15 4.90
CA GLN A 150 -19.34 -19.05 5.98
C GLN A 150 -18.39 -18.35 6.96
N GLY A 151 -17.44 -17.54 6.47
CA GLY A 151 -16.55 -16.74 7.31
C GLY A 151 -17.28 -15.67 8.12
N ARG A 152 -18.36 -15.08 7.58
CA ARG A 152 -19.22 -14.13 8.31
C ARG A 152 -20.00 -14.85 9.42
N PHE A 153 -20.48 -16.05 9.15
CA PHE A 153 -21.22 -16.88 10.10
C PHE A 153 -20.33 -17.38 11.26
N LEU A 154 -19.12 -17.86 10.96
CA LEU A 154 -18.14 -18.32 11.95
C LEU A 154 -17.65 -17.20 12.89
N CYS A 155 -17.63 -15.94 12.43
CA CYS A 155 -17.27 -14.80 13.27
C CYS A 155 -18.38 -14.46 14.29
N PHE A 156 -19.63 -14.82 14.01
CA PHE A 156 -20.76 -14.67 14.92
C PHE A 156 -20.78 -15.74 16.02
N CYS A 157 -20.26 -16.93 15.73
CA CYS A 157 -20.20 -18.08 16.64
C CYS A 157 -18.83 -18.27 17.31
N ARG A 158 -18.21 -17.20 17.86
CA ARG A 158 -17.14 -17.38 18.86
C ARG A 158 -17.74 -17.17 20.26
N PRO A 159 -18.35 -18.20 20.90
CA PRO A 159 -18.53 -18.16 22.34
C PRO A 159 -17.16 -17.93 22.97
N SER A 160 -17.06 -16.97 23.89
CA SER A 160 -15.89 -16.81 24.73
C SER A 160 -15.66 -18.13 25.47
N LEU A 161 -14.70 -18.93 25.02
CA LEU A 161 -14.15 -20.02 25.82
C LEU A 161 -13.30 -19.38 26.93
N ALA A 162 -13.98 -18.83 27.93
CA ALA A 162 -13.40 -18.56 29.23
C ALA A 162 -13.30 -19.91 29.95
N ASN A 163 -12.15 -20.57 29.80
CA ASN A 163 -11.77 -21.70 30.63
C ASN A 163 -11.54 -21.19 32.06
N GLY A 164 -12.57 -21.27 32.90
CA GLY A 164 -12.44 -21.16 34.34
C GLY A 164 -12.29 -22.56 34.94
N SER A 165 -11.07 -22.95 35.27
CA SER A 165 -10.84 -24.08 36.18
C SER A 165 -11.27 -23.66 37.60
N PRO A 166 -12.07 -24.46 38.34
CA PRO A 166 -12.36 -24.16 39.74
C PRO A 166 -11.11 -24.46 40.59
N PRO A 167 -10.77 -23.60 41.58
CA PRO A 167 -9.67 -23.89 42.50
C PRO A 167 -10.05 -25.01 43.49
N PRO A 168 -9.05 -25.70 44.08
CA PRO A 168 -9.25 -26.79 45.02
C PRO A 168 -9.90 -26.36 46.33
#